data_AF-A0A932TCN1-F1
#
_entry.id   AF-A0A932TCN1-F1
#
_cell.length_a   1.000
_cell.length_b   1.000
_cell.length_c   1.000
_cell.angle_alpha   90.00
_cell.angle_beta   90.00
_cell.angle_gamma   90.00
#
_symmetry.space_group_name_H-M   'P 1'
#
loop_
_entity.id
_entity.type
_entity.pdbx_description
1 polymer ?
#
loop_
_entity_poly.entity_id
_entity_poly.type
_entity_poly.pdbx_seq_one_letter_code
_entity_poly.pdbx_strand_id
1 'polypeptide(L)'
;MNRPGHSPIEPRAQIASAQAAGPTADEPPPPPSGWVRAELGELSTLVTSGSRGWAQHYAAEGAAFIRMGNLDWGTTILDLRTLQRVRPPQGAEGERTRLQAGDILISITAELGMVALVQENLGEAYINQHIGLVRTTALADTHYLAWFIVSPAGQRELRKKQRGATKIGLGLDDLRAVSVPLAPLPEQHRIVAEIEKQFSRLDAAVAALKRVQANLKRYRAAVLQAACEGRLVPTEAELAHTEGRGYEPACAAAGGAERGAGGMMGDGQRPEELPPGWAGTTLGEIVAPTRPRHHPQDCPQLPFIGMEHVEAHTMRLLGTVPAAVMKSSAVHFFPGDVLYGRLRPYLNKIYRPDFEGLCSAEFIVLPPSQCIDGRFLQYRLNAADFMAFASHVNEGDRPRVDFSQLAQYHVWLPPLPEQRRIVAEVGRRLSVIDEMEVAVTANLKRAERLRQAILKRAFAGELVPQDPHDEPASALLERIRGERAAAGEGKTLGSRRGRPRKQASELALDLGV
;
A
#
# COMPACT_ATOMS: atom_id res chain seq x y z
N MET A 1 -71.45 -31.01 47.42
CA MET A 1 -70.81 -30.55 48.67
C MET A 1 -69.32 -30.39 48.36
N ASN A 2 -68.59 -29.29 48.51
CA ASN A 2 -68.81 -27.92 49.01
C ASN A 2 -67.66 -27.05 48.39
N ARG A 3 -67.85 -25.74 48.19
CA ARG A 3 -66.88 -24.77 47.59
C ARG A 3 -65.68 -24.43 48.50
N PRO A 4 -64.62 -23.78 47.96
CA PRO A 4 -63.98 -22.67 48.67
C PRO A 4 -63.71 -21.42 47.79
N GLY A 5 -63.63 -20.25 48.43
CA GLY A 5 -63.49 -18.91 47.83
C GLY A 5 -62.07 -18.31 47.92
N HIS A 6 -61.87 -17.23 47.15
CA HIS A 6 -60.62 -16.46 47.04
C HIS A 6 -60.72 -15.08 47.71
N SER A 7 -59.63 -14.66 48.37
CA SER A 7 -59.42 -13.37 49.03
C SER A 7 -59.08 -12.21 48.08
N PRO A 8 -59.34 -10.94 48.45
CA PRO A 8 -58.91 -9.75 47.71
C PRO A 8 -57.61 -9.09 48.24
N ILE A 9 -57.10 -8.20 47.40
CA ILE A 9 -55.77 -7.56 47.32
C ILE A 9 -55.65 -6.29 48.19
N GLU A 10 -54.45 -6.00 48.72
CA GLU A 10 -54.06 -4.68 49.26
C GLU A 10 -52.85 -4.06 48.51
N PRO A 11 -52.74 -2.71 48.42
CA PRO A 11 -51.78 -2.02 47.55
C PRO A 11 -50.43 -1.68 48.19
N ARG A 12 -49.36 -1.71 47.39
CA ARG A 12 -47.98 -1.36 47.77
C ARG A 12 -47.71 0.16 47.69
N ALA A 13 -47.13 0.72 48.76
CA ALA A 13 -46.51 2.04 48.79
C ALA A 13 -45.05 2.00 48.31
N GLN A 14 -44.63 3.08 47.65
CA GLN A 14 -43.32 3.31 47.05
C GLN A 14 -42.24 3.65 48.09
N ILE A 15 -41.02 3.16 47.88
CA ILE A 15 -39.79 3.75 48.43
C ILE A 15 -38.83 3.96 47.26
N ALA A 16 -38.47 5.21 47.01
CA ALA A 16 -37.49 5.61 46.01
C ALA A 16 -36.07 5.35 46.51
N SER A 17 -35.25 4.61 45.75
CA SER A 17 -33.79 4.58 45.92
C SER A 17 -33.15 5.28 44.73
N ALA A 18 -32.43 6.37 44.99
CA ALA A 18 -31.59 7.04 44.00
C ALA A 18 -30.41 6.13 43.63
N GLN A 19 -30.39 5.61 42.41
CA GLN A 19 -29.21 4.99 41.81
C GLN A 19 -28.41 6.07 41.08
N ALA A 20 -27.17 6.28 41.53
CA ALA A 20 -26.19 7.07 40.81
C ALA A 20 -25.91 6.41 39.45
N ALA A 21 -25.98 7.20 38.38
CA ALA A 21 -25.68 6.75 37.02
C ALA A 21 -24.22 6.30 36.93
N GLY A 22 -24.00 5.03 36.54
CA GLY A 22 -22.67 4.55 36.16
C GLY A 22 -22.16 5.25 34.89
N PRO A 23 -20.83 5.28 34.66
CA PRO A 23 -20.26 5.95 33.50
C PRO A 23 -20.79 5.34 32.20
N THR A 24 -21.17 6.22 31.26
CA THR A 24 -21.65 5.84 29.93
C THR A 24 -20.51 5.24 29.10
N ALA A 25 -20.84 4.38 28.14
CA ALA A 25 -19.89 3.62 27.31
C ALA A 25 -18.96 4.47 26.39
N ASP A 26 -18.98 5.80 26.53
CA ASP A 26 -18.28 6.76 25.67
C ASP A 26 -17.24 7.62 26.42
N GLU A 27 -17.13 7.45 27.74
CA GLU A 27 -16.11 8.14 28.54
C GLU A 27 -14.79 7.35 28.50
N PRO A 28 -13.67 7.98 28.08
CA PRO A 28 -12.39 7.28 28.04
C PRO A 28 -12.01 6.81 29.46
N PRO A 29 -11.36 5.64 29.60
CA PRO A 29 -10.95 5.15 30.90
C PRO A 29 -10.12 6.20 31.64
N PRO A 30 -10.22 6.24 32.99
CA PRO A 30 -9.45 7.17 33.78
C PRO A 30 -7.96 7.02 33.46
N PRO A 31 -7.20 8.13 33.44
CA PRO A 31 -5.78 8.06 33.16
C PRO A 31 -5.05 7.22 34.23
N PRO A 32 -3.88 6.65 33.92
CA PRO A 32 -3.07 5.92 34.89
C PRO A 32 -2.73 6.75 36.14
N SER A 33 -2.31 6.08 37.22
CA SER A 33 -1.87 6.77 38.43
C SER A 33 -0.76 7.78 38.09
N GLY A 34 -0.88 9.02 38.59
CA GLY A 34 0.10 10.09 38.33
C GLY A 34 -0.08 10.84 37.00
N TRP A 35 -0.98 10.40 36.13
CA TRP A 35 -1.28 11.06 34.85
C TRP A 35 -2.45 12.04 34.99
N VAL A 36 -2.50 13.05 34.13
CA VAL A 36 -3.59 14.04 34.07
C VAL A 36 -4.05 14.26 32.63
N ARG A 37 -5.28 14.74 32.44
CA ARG A 37 -5.72 15.22 31.12
C ARG A 37 -5.35 16.70 30.98
N ALA A 38 -4.68 17.03 29.87
CA ALA A 38 -4.35 18.41 29.49
C ALA A 38 -4.82 18.67 28.06
N GLU A 39 -5.16 19.91 27.73
CA GLU A 39 -5.40 20.30 26.34
C GLU A 39 -4.07 20.57 25.62
N LEU A 40 -3.95 20.16 24.35
CA LEU A 40 -2.76 20.44 23.55
C LEU A 40 -2.43 21.94 23.52
N GLY A 41 -3.45 22.80 23.55
CA GLY A 41 -3.31 24.25 23.66
C GLY A 41 -2.58 24.71 24.92
N GLU A 42 -2.82 24.08 26.08
CA GLU A 42 -2.11 24.37 27.34
C GLU A 42 -0.63 24.03 27.22
N LEU A 43 -0.30 22.98 26.47
CA LEU A 43 1.06 22.47 26.26
C LEU A 43 1.81 23.17 25.12
N SER A 44 1.21 24.20 24.50
CA SER A 44 1.74 24.83 23.27
C SER A 44 1.87 26.35 23.37
N THR A 45 3.04 26.90 23.01
CA THR A 45 3.26 28.36 22.88
C THR A 45 2.66 28.92 21.59
N LEU A 46 2.61 28.13 20.51
CA LEU A 46 2.03 28.54 19.24
C LEU A 46 1.22 27.40 18.62
N VAL A 47 -0.01 27.72 18.19
CA VAL A 47 -0.81 26.86 17.31
C VAL A 47 -1.28 27.70 16.13
N THR A 48 -0.90 27.33 14.91
CA THR A 48 -1.17 28.14 13.73
C THR A 48 -1.28 27.29 12.46
N SER A 49 -1.83 27.82 11.37
CA SER A 49 -1.85 27.13 10.06
C SER A 49 -0.88 27.77 9.08
N GLY A 50 -0.40 27.02 8.10
CA GLY A 50 0.50 27.56 7.09
C GLY A 50 -0.12 28.61 6.16
N SER A 51 0.72 29.13 5.26
CA SER A 51 0.40 30.28 4.42
C SER A 51 -0.53 29.94 3.27
N ARG A 52 -1.33 30.91 2.81
CA ARG A 52 -2.28 30.77 1.70
C ARG A 52 -1.78 31.45 0.43
N GLY A 53 -1.97 30.81 -0.72
CA GLY A 53 -1.64 31.41 -2.02
C GLY A 53 -0.14 31.47 -2.37
N TRP A 54 0.74 30.83 -1.58
CA TRP A 54 2.18 30.87 -1.80
C TRP A 54 2.69 30.05 -3.01
N ALA A 55 1.80 29.41 -3.77
CA ALA A 55 2.16 28.72 -5.01
C ALA A 55 2.84 29.65 -6.03
N GLN A 56 2.46 30.94 -6.06
CA GLN A 56 3.09 31.95 -6.91
C GLN A 56 4.52 32.32 -6.48
N HIS A 57 4.93 31.93 -5.26
CA HIS A 57 6.25 32.19 -4.70
C HIS A 57 7.16 30.96 -4.76
N TYR A 58 6.74 29.90 -5.47
CA TYR A 58 7.56 28.72 -5.71
C TYR A 58 8.82 29.11 -6.48
N ALA A 59 9.94 28.53 -6.07
CA ALA A 59 11.24 28.78 -6.66
C ALA A 59 12.02 27.47 -6.75
N ALA A 60 13.08 27.46 -7.56
CA ALA A 60 14.03 26.34 -7.60
C ALA A 60 14.88 26.26 -6.31
N GLU A 61 15.16 27.41 -5.71
CA GLU A 61 16.00 27.57 -4.53
C GLU A 61 15.35 28.52 -3.51
N GLY A 62 15.73 28.41 -2.24
CA GLY A 62 15.23 29.22 -1.14
C GLY A 62 14.83 28.40 0.08
N ALA A 63 13.90 28.94 0.85
CA ALA A 63 13.37 28.28 2.04
C ALA A 63 12.60 27.01 1.68
N ALA A 64 12.66 25.99 2.54
CA ALA A 64 11.86 24.78 2.42
C ALA A 64 10.37 25.12 2.57
N PHE A 65 9.54 24.55 1.70
CA PHE A 65 8.09 24.69 1.78
C PHE A 65 7.44 23.33 1.97
N ILE A 66 7.08 23.05 3.21
CA ILE A 66 6.48 21.79 3.62
C ILE A 66 5.00 21.80 3.24
N ARG A 67 4.61 20.79 2.47
CA ARG A 67 3.25 20.55 2.01
C ARG A 67 2.74 19.24 2.59
N MET A 68 1.43 19.03 2.48
CA MET A 68 0.77 17.84 3.03
C MET A 68 1.45 16.53 2.58
N GLY A 69 1.90 16.43 1.33
CA GLY A 69 2.60 15.23 0.82
C GLY A 69 4.00 15.01 1.40
N ASN A 70 4.49 15.88 2.29
CA ASN A 70 5.71 15.68 3.06
C ASN A 70 5.42 15.05 4.45
N LEU A 71 4.15 14.92 4.84
CA LEU A 71 3.72 14.24 6.06
C LEU A 71 3.18 12.84 5.68
N ASP A 72 3.23 11.91 6.63
CA ASP A 72 2.74 10.54 6.42
C ASP A 72 2.06 10.00 7.70
N TRP A 73 1.40 8.86 7.56
CA TRP A 73 0.70 8.17 8.63
C TRP A 73 1.63 7.30 9.47
N GLY A 74 1.32 7.22 10.78
CA GLY A 74 1.98 6.26 11.66
C GLY A 74 3.45 6.57 11.97
N THR A 75 3.97 7.73 11.56
CA THR A 75 5.35 8.18 11.75
C THR A 75 5.38 9.63 12.23
N THR A 76 6.53 10.06 12.74
CA THR A 76 6.85 11.47 13.05
C THR A 76 7.92 12.03 12.11
N ILE A 77 8.37 11.24 11.12
CA ILE A 77 9.45 11.61 10.21
C ILE A 77 8.88 12.39 9.02
N LEU A 78 9.51 13.53 8.73
CA LEU A 78 9.21 14.35 7.57
C LEU A 78 9.81 13.75 6.28
N ASP A 79 9.00 13.60 5.23
CA ASP A 79 9.47 13.16 3.92
C ASP A 79 9.92 14.35 3.06
N LEU A 80 11.22 14.44 2.81
CA LEU A 80 11.83 15.53 2.06
C LEU A 80 12.14 15.19 0.59
N ARG A 81 11.78 13.98 0.11
CA ARG A 81 12.11 13.53 -1.26
C ARG A 81 11.49 14.41 -2.34
N THR A 82 10.32 14.97 -2.07
CA THR A 82 9.58 15.87 -2.99
C THR A 82 9.44 17.28 -2.42
N LEU A 83 10.50 17.77 -1.77
CA LEU A 83 10.52 19.09 -1.15
C LEU A 83 10.36 20.22 -2.18
N GLN A 84 9.39 21.11 -1.93
CA GLN A 84 9.24 22.36 -2.68
C GLN A 84 10.08 23.47 -2.02
N ARG A 85 10.59 24.41 -2.82
CA ARG A 85 11.23 25.63 -2.32
C ARG A 85 10.38 26.87 -2.60
N VAL A 86 10.51 27.88 -1.74
CA VAL A 86 9.84 29.19 -1.87
C VAL A 86 10.79 30.33 -1.58
N ARG A 87 10.54 31.47 -2.22
CA ARG A 87 11.03 32.77 -1.75
C ARG A 87 9.89 33.47 -1.01
N PRO A 88 9.85 33.40 0.33
CA PRO A 88 8.71 33.89 1.09
C PRO A 88 8.51 35.39 0.86
N PRO A 89 7.26 35.86 0.68
CA PRO A 89 6.98 37.29 0.67
C PRO A 89 7.32 37.90 2.04
N GLN A 90 7.76 39.16 2.05
CA GLN A 90 7.98 39.87 3.31
C GLN A 90 6.64 40.16 4.00
N GLY A 91 6.57 39.93 5.31
CA GLY A 91 5.42 40.29 6.14
C GLY A 91 5.09 39.27 7.22
N ALA A 92 4.08 39.63 8.03
CA ALA A 92 3.68 38.88 9.23
C ALA A 92 3.25 37.42 8.96
N GLU A 93 2.78 37.09 7.75
CA GLU A 93 2.41 35.70 7.42
C GLU A 93 3.64 34.77 7.37
N GLY A 94 4.76 35.26 6.84
CA GLY A 94 6.03 34.53 6.86
C GLY A 94 6.52 34.33 8.28
N GLU A 95 6.61 35.40 9.07
CA GLU A 95 7.06 35.31 10.46
C GLU A 95 6.23 34.32 11.29
N ARG A 96 4.90 34.36 11.14
CA ARG A 96 3.97 33.48 11.86
C ARG A 96 4.12 31.99 11.51
N THR A 97 4.48 31.67 10.26
CA THR A 97 4.50 30.30 9.74
C THR A 97 5.91 29.70 9.65
N ARG A 98 6.92 30.47 10.05
CA ARG A 98 8.32 30.04 10.08
C ARG A 98 8.50 28.89 11.08
N LEU A 99 9.03 27.79 10.58
CA LEU A 99 9.28 26.58 11.36
C LEU A 99 10.50 26.74 12.27
N GLN A 100 10.47 26.06 13.40
CA GLN A 100 11.55 25.83 14.33
C GLN A 100 11.74 24.33 14.55
N ALA A 101 12.95 23.94 14.95
CA ALA A 101 13.22 22.57 15.35
C ALA A 101 12.28 22.16 16.50
N GLY A 102 11.72 20.96 16.42
CA GLY A 102 10.71 20.49 17.38
C GLY A 102 9.29 20.98 17.12
N ASP A 103 9.01 21.77 16.09
CA ASP A 103 7.61 22.03 15.74
C ASP A 103 6.92 20.72 15.30
N ILE A 104 5.71 20.48 15.84
CA ILE A 104 4.86 19.37 15.41
C ILE A 104 3.98 19.87 14.26
N LEU A 105 4.07 19.21 13.12
CA LEU A 105 3.26 19.47 11.94
C LEU A 105 2.14 18.45 11.85
N ILE A 106 0.91 18.89 11.62
CA ILE A 106 -0.27 18.03 11.61
C ILE A 106 -1.14 18.39 10.40
N SER A 107 -1.55 17.41 9.61
CA SER A 107 -2.47 17.67 8.50
C SER A 107 -3.88 17.99 9.02
N ILE A 108 -4.41 19.15 8.65
CA ILE A 108 -5.67 19.72 9.19
C ILE A 108 -6.79 19.86 8.15
N THR A 109 -6.54 19.52 6.89
CA THR A 109 -7.57 19.49 5.83
C THR A 109 -7.28 18.38 4.81
N ALA A 110 -8.29 17.96 4.03
CA ALA A 110 -8.24 16.85 3.06
C ALA A 110 -7.99 15.47 3.70
N GLU A 111 -6.75 15.20 4.11
CA GLU A 111 -6.39 13.99 4.85
C GLU A 111 -5.93 14.42 6.25
N LEU A 112 -6.64 13.99 7.29
CA LEU A 112 -6.48 14.52 8.65
C LEU A 112 -5.65 13.62 9.55
N GLY A 113 -4.66 14.18 10.23
CA GLY A 113 -3.92 13.49 11.29
C GLY A 113 -2.62 12.81 10.86
N MET A 114 -2.09 13.11 9.66
CA MET A 114 -0.68 12.85 9.36
C MET A 114 0.17 13.80 10.21
N VAL A 115 1.32 13.31 10.71
CA VAL A 115 2.15 14.05 11.67
C VAL A 115 3.60 14.02 11.23
N ALA A 116 4.33 15.10 11.51
CA ALA A 116 5.79 15.12 11.42
C ALA A 116 6.40 16.05 12.47
N LEU A 117 7.66 15.79 12.84
CA LEU A 117 8.49 16.67 13.65
C LEU A 117 9.49 17.40 12.76
N VAL A 118 9.64 18.70 13.00
CA VAL A 118 10.66 19.51 12.33
C VAL A 118 12.05 19.20 12.92
N GLN A 119 12.98 18.84 12.05
CA GLN A 119 14.36 18.47 12.40
C GLN A 119 15.26 19.71 12.54
N GLU A 120 16.31 19.62 13.37
CA GLU A 120 17.25 20.74 13.61
C GLU A 120 17.91 21.28 12.32
N ASN A 121 18.19 20.42 11.35
CA ASN A 121 18.94 20.76 10.15
C ASN A 121 18.06 21.09 8.92
N LEU A 122 16.76 21.38 9.11
CA LEU A 122 15.86 21.70 7.99
C LEU A 122 16.19 23.05 7.33
N GLY A 123 16.87 23.94 8.07
CA GLY A 123 17.11 25.32 7.65
C GLY A 123 15.84 26.17 7.70
N GLU A 124 15.82 27.28 6.97
CA GLU A 124 14.63 28.13 6.89
C GLU A 124 13.50 27.40 6.17
N ALA A 125 12.34 27.29 6.85
CA ALA A 125 11.21 26.52 6.35
C ALA A 125 9.86 27.12 6.75
N TYR A 126 8.85 26.84 5.92
CA TYR A 126 7.47 27.27 6.09
C TYR A 126 6.52 26.13 5.72
N ILE A 127 5.25 26.25 6.11
CA ILE A 127 4.19 25.28 5.82
C ILE A 127 3.08 25.88 4.96
N ASN A 128 2.37 25.03 4.22
CA ASN A 128 1.16 25.42 3.51
C ASN A 128 -0.10 25.41 4.40
N GLN A 129 -1.17 26.07 3.93
CA GLN A 129 -2.46 26.21 4.61
C GLN A 129 -3.15 24.92 5.08
N HIS A 130 -2.70 23.76 4.61
CA HIS A 130 -3.28 22.46 4.92
C HIS A 130 -2.62 21.76 6.11
N ILE A 131 -1.58 22.37 6.66
CA ILE A 131 -0.82 21.90 7.82
C ILE A 131 -1.05 22.88 8.97
N GLY A 132 -1.32 22.32 10.15
CA GLY A 132 -1.23 22.98 11.43
C GLY A 132 0.17 22.80 12.02
N LEU A 133 0.73 23.87 12.54
CA LEU A 133 1.95 23.90 13.34
C LEU A 133 1.56 24.00 14.80
N VAL A 134 2.19 23.17 15.62
CA VAL A 134 2.10 23.19 17.09
C VAL A 134 3.52 23.29 17.63
N ARG A 135 3.83 24.42 18.29
CA ARG A 135 5.07 24.64 19.01
C ARG A 135 4.81 24.44 20.49
N THR A 136 5.51 23.49 21.10
CA THR A 136 5.29 23.14 22.50
C THR A 136 5.94 24.14 23.46
N THR A 137 5.57 24.11 24.73
CA THR A 137 6.37 24.76 25.78
C THR A 137 7.66 23.99 26.01
N ALA A 138 8.67 24.64 26.59
CA ALA A 138 9.94 23.99 26.92
C ALA A 138 9.81 22.93 28.03
N LEU A 139 8.70 22.94 28.77
CA LEU A 139 8.40 21.99 29.84
C LEU A 139 7.70 20.72 29.35
N ALA A 140 7.17 20.70 28.12
CA ALA A 140 6.48 19.54 27.56
C ALA A 140 7.40 18.77 26.60
N ASP A 141 7.41 17.44 26.68
CA ASP A 141 8.14 16.62 25.71
C ASP A 141 7.39 16.60 24.38
N THR A 142 7.97 17.28 23.38
CA THR A 142 7.43 17.36 22.03
C THR A 142 7.29 15.99 21.36
N HIS A 143 8.25 15.09 21.55
CA HIS A 143 8.23 13.76 20.92
C HIS A 143 7.11 12.92 21.52
N TYR A 144 6.88 13.01 22.83
CA TYR A 144 5.76 12.38 23.50
C TYR A 144 4.42 12.85 22.90
N LEU A 145 4.25 14.16 22.72
CA LEU A 145 3.04 14.74 22.13
C LEU A 145 2.85 14.34 20.67
N ALA A 146 3.91 14.35 19.86
CA ALA A 146 3.85 13.89 18.48
C ALA A 146 3.43 12.42 18.39
N TRP A 147 4.05 11.54 19.19
CA TRP A 147 3.67 10.12 19.23
C TRP A 147 2.25 9.90 19.75
N PHE A 148 1.77 10.72 20.69
CA PHE A 148 0.38 10.66 21.13
C PHE A 148 -0.57 10.95 19.98
N ILE A 149 -0.31 12.00 19.20
CA ILE A 149 -1.16 12.41 18.08
C ILE A 149 -1.16 11.31 16.99
N VAL A 150 -0.01 10.68 16.74
CA VAL A 150 0.11 9.53 15.82
C VAL A 150 -0.67 8.30 16.31
N SER A 151 -0.76 8.09 17.62
CA SER A 151 -1.39 6.90 18.23
C SER A 151 -2.87 6.73 17.86
N PRO A 152 -3.42 5.51 17.94
CA PRO A 152 -4.86 5.29 17.81
C PRO A 152 -5.72 6.19 18.70
N ALA A 153 -5.23 6.53 19.91
CA ALA A 153 -5.93 7.39 20.85
C ALA A 153 -5.94 8.85 20.38
N GLY A 154 -4.80 9.40 19.99
CA GLY A 154 -4.71 10.76 19.44
C GLY A 154 -5.50 10.91 18.14
N GLN A 155 -5.44 9.92 17.26
CA GLN A 155 -6.25 9.90 16.03
C GLN A 155 -7.76 9.87 16.33
N ARG A 156 -8.20 9.19 17.39
CA ARG A 156 -9.61 9.26 17.84
C ARG A 156 -9.96 10.65 18.37
N GLU A 157 -9.09 11.28 19.15
CA GLU A 157 -9.31 12.64 19.63
C GLU A 157 -9.41 13.64 18.48
N LEU A 158 -8.51 13.58 17.49
CA LEU A 158 -8.61 14.40 16.28
C LEU A 158 -9.94 14.18 15.55
N ARG A 159 -10.37 12.92 15.39
CA ARG A 159 -11.66 12.60 14.73
C ARG A 159 -12.86 13.18 15.45
N LYS A 160 -12.89 13.15 16.79
CA LYS A 160 -13.98 13.73 17.59
C LYS A 160 -14.15 15.24 17.36
N LYS A 161 -13.06 15.94 17.00
CA LYS A 161 -13.06 17.39 16.79
C LYS A 161 -13.30 17.79 15.32
N GLN A 162 -13.47 16.84 14.41
CA GLN A 162 -13.73 17.12 13.00
C GLN A 162 -15.06 17.83 12.81
N ARG A 163 -15.07 18.86 11.94
CA ARG A 163 -16.28 19.61 11.59
C ARG A 163 -16.66 19.38 10.12
N GLY A 164 -17.97 19.28 9.87
CA GLY A 164 -18.58 19.34 8.53
C GLY A 164 -18.64 18.00 7.79
N ALA A 165 -19.84 17.66 7.27
CA ALA A 165 -20.07 16.45 6.47
C ALA A 165 -19.44 16.52 5.06
N THR A 166 -19.17 17.73 4.53
CA THR A 166 -18.77 17.96 3.12
C THR A 166 -17.40 18.62 2.96
N LYS A 167 -16.85 19.25 4.01
CA LYS A 167 -15.48 19.78 4.06
C LYS A 167 -14.80 19.31 5.34
N ILE A 168 -14.22 18.12 5.28
CA ILE A 168 -13.49 17.49 6.38
C ILE A 168 -12.27 18.36 6.72
N GLY A 169 -12.25 18.90 7.93
CA GLY A 169 -11.18 19.79 8.40
C GLY A 169 -11.14 19.95 9.92
N LEU A 170 -9.98 20.35 10.42
CA LEU A 170 -9.73 20.74 11.82
C LEU A 170 -9.40 22.22 11.89
N GLY A 171 -10.15 22.99 12.69
CA GLY A 171 -9.79 24.35 13.04
C GLY A 171 -8.62 24.39 14.02
N LEU A 172 -8.01 25.57 14.18
CA LEU A 172 -6.92 25.73 15.16
C LEU A 172 -7.39 25.57 16.60
N ASP A 173 -8.62 25.99 16.92
CA ASP A 173 -9.21 25.79 18.25
C ASP A 173 -9.56 24.33 18.50
N ASP A 174 -9.95 23.59 17.45
CA ASP A 174 -10.16 22.14 17.52
C ASP A 174 -8.84 21.43 17.84
N LEU A 175 -7.74 21.89 17.24
CA LEU A 175 -6.39 21.37 17.50
C LEU A 175 -5.91 21.69 18.92
N ARG A 176 -6.16 22.91 19.41
CA ARG A 176 -5.88 23.28 20.81
C ARG A 176 -6.66 22.40 21.80
N ALA A 177 -7.92 22.09 21.51
CA ALA A 177 -8.80 21.33 22.38
C ALA A 177 -8.60 19.81 22.34
N VAL A 178 -7.54 19.31 21.67
CA VAL A 178 -7.19 17.88 21.69
C VAL A 178 -6.81 17.49 23.12
N SER A 179 -7.50 16.48 23.67
CA SER A 179 -7.24 16.01 25.03
C SER A 179 -6.06 15.03 25.05
N VAL A 180 -4.98 15.43 25.70
CA VAL A 180 -3.75 14.67 25.85
C VAL A 180 -3.73 13.98 27.22
N PRO A 181 -3.50 12.65 27.30
CA PRO A 181 -3.12 12.01 28.54
C PRO A 181 -1.66 12.39 28.84
N LEU A 182 -1.44 13.33 29.75
CA LEU A 182 -0.12 13.80 30.13
C LEU A 182 0.44 12.89 31.25
N ALA A 183 1.55 12.23 30.97
CA ALA A 183 2.31 11.44 31.93
C ALA A 183 3.29 12.33 32.72
N PRO A 184 3.83 11.89 33.87
CA PRO A 184 5.01 12.50 34.48
C PRO A 184 6.15 12.71 33.48
N LEU A 185 6.88 13.83 33.56
CA LEU A 185 7.93 14.16 32.57
C LEU A 185 9.02 13.07 32.46
N PRO A 186 9.53 12.47 33.56
CA PRO A 186 10.46 11.35 33.45
C PRO A 186 9.85 10.13 32.73
N GLU A 187 8.57 9.86 32.96
CA GLU A 187 7.85 8.78 32.29
C GLU A 187 7.65 9.07 30.79
N GLN A 188 7.36 10.32 30.39
CA GLN A 188 7.29 10.73 28.98
C GLN A 188 8.58 10.35 28.24
N HIS A 189 9.74 10.69 28.79
CA HIS A 189 11.04 10.33 28.20
C HIS A 189 11.23 8.80 28.10
N ARG A 190 10.84 8.03 29.14
CA ARG A 190 10.90 6.56 29.10
C ARG A 190 9.99 5.98 28.02
N ILE A 191 8.78 6.51 27.88
CA ILE A 191 7.82 6.10 26.85
C ILE A 191 8.38 6.35 25.45
N VAL A 192 8.88 7.57 25.19
CA VAL A 192 9.46 7.95 23.89
C VAL A 192 10.65 7.05 23.57
N ALA A 193 11.57 6.86 24.52
CA ALA A 193 12.74 6.01 24.33
C ALA A 193 12.36 4.56 23.98
N GLU A 194 11.34 3.99 24.63
CA GLU A 194 10.90 2.62 24.34
C GLU A 194 10.13 2.53 23.01
N ILE A 195 9.34 3.54 22.63
CA ILE A 195 8.71 3.62 21.30
C ILE A 195 9.78 3.62 20.21
N GLU A 196 10.74 4.55 20.27
CA GLU A 196 11.80 4.71 19.27
C GLU A 196 12.65 3.45 19.13
N LYS A 197 12.99 2.81 20.26
CA LYS A 197 13.73 1.53 20.29
C LYS A 197 12.96 0.41 19.59
N GLN A 198 11.66 0.25 19.87
CA GLN A 198 10.86 -0.79 19.24
C GLN A 198 10.59 -0.49 17.76
N PHE A 199 10.37 0.77 17.40
CA PHE A 199 10.08 1.19 16.04
C PHE A 199 11.30 1.07 15.14
N SER A 200 12.49 1.40 15.63
CA SER A 200 13.75 1.15 14.92
C SER A 200 13.91 -0.32 14.53
N ARG A 201 13.57 -1.25 15.44
CA ARG A 201 13.60 -2.70 15.17
C ARG A 201 12.54 -3.11 14.16
N LEU A 202 11.32 -2.57 14.28
CA LEU A 202 10.22 -2.83 13.35
C LEU A 202 10.56 -2.34 11.93
N ASP A 203 11.16 -1.16 11.80
CA ASP A 203 11.51 -0.56 10.52
C ASP A 203 12.61 -1.36 9.82
N ALA A 204 13.61 -1.82 10.57
CA ALA A 204 14.61 -2.76 10.06
C ALA A 204 13.98 -4.07 9.56
N ALA A 205 13.02 -4.63 10.32
CA ALA A 205 12.31 -5.84 9.93
C ALA A 205 11.45 -5.64 8.66
N VAL A 206 10.70 -4.54 8.58
CA VAL A 206 9.90 -4.18 7.40
C VAL A 206 10.79 -3.97 6.18
N ALA A 207 11.93 -3.29 6.32
CA ALA A 207 12.89 -3.12 5.24
C ALA A 207 13.46 -4.47 4.76
N ALA A 208 13.80 -5.37 5.69
CA ALA A 208 14.26 -6.72 5.34
C ALA A 208 13.18 -7.51 4.58
N LEU A 209 11.92 -7.49 5.04
CA LEU A 209 10.79 -8.15 4.37
C LEU A 209 10.55 -7.61 2.96
N LYS A 210 10.62 -6.29 2.77
CA LYS A 210 10.52 -5.65 1.44
C LYS A 210 11.65 -6.09 0.50
N ARG A 211 12.88 -6.25 1.01
CA ARG A 211 14.00 -6.80 0.21
C ARG A 211 13.76 -8.25 -0.17
N VAL A 212 13.24 -9.08 0.73
CA VAL A 212 12.86 -10.48 0.41
C VAL A 212 11.82 -10.49 -0.71
N GLN A 213 10.78 -9.65 -0.65
CA GLN A 213 9.77 -9.56 -1.71
C GLN A 213 10.38 -9.21 -3.08
N ALA A 214 11.33 -8.27 -3.12
CA ALA A 214 12.04 -7.93 -4.36
C ALA A 214 12.92 -9.09 -4.87
N ASN A 215 13.60 -9.79 -3.95
CA ASN A 215 14.43 -10.94 -4.30
C ASN A 215 13.62 -12.13 -4.83
N LEU A 216 12.42 -12.38 -4.27
CA LEU A 216 11.51 -13.42 -4.77
C LEU A 216 11.09 -13.18 -6.22
N LYS A 217 10.81 -11.92 -6.59
CA LYS A 217 10.52 -11.55 -7.99
C LYS A 217 11.69 -11.86 -8.93
N ARG A 218 12.92 -11.51 -8.51
CA ARG A 218 14.14 -11.80 -9.28
C ARG A 218 14.40 -13.30 -9.38
N TYR A 219 14.19 -14.04 -8.29
CA TYR A 219 14.38 -15.48 -8.26
C TYR A 219 13.39 -16.20 -9.18
N ARG A 220 12.11 -15.78 -9.21
CA ARG A 220 11.12 -16.29 -10.18
C ARG A 220 11.62 -16.15 -11.62
N ALA A 221 12.08 -14.95 -12.00
CA ALA A 221 12.62 -14.69 -13.34
C ALA A 221 13.84 -15.58 -13.65
N ALA A 222 14.77 -15.70 -12.70
CA ALA A 222 15.97 -16.53 -12.85
C ALA A 222 15.66 -18.03 -12.99
N VAL A 223 14.66 -18.55 -12.25
CA VAL A 223 14.21 -19.95 -12.37
C VAL A 223 13.65 -20.22 -13.76
N LEU A 224 12.79 -19.33 -14.28
CA LEU A 224 12.20 -19.48 -15.61
C LEU A 224 13.25 -19.35 -16.72
N GLN A 225 14.23 -18.46 -16.54
CA GLN A 225 15.35 -18.35 -17.48
C GLN A 225 16.20 -19.62 -17.49
N ALA A 226 16.60 -20.13 -16.33
CA ALA A 226 17.38 -21.37 -16.23
C ALA A 226 16.63 -22.59 -16.82
N ALA A 227 15.29 -22.62 -16.68
CA ALA A 227 14.43 -23.64 -17.28
C ALA A 227 14.50 -23.64 -18.81
N CYS A 228 14.60 -22.47 -19.42
CA CYS A 228 14.54 -22.30 -20.87
C CYS A 228 15.92 -22.32 -21.55
N GLU A 229 16.99 -22.31 -20.76
CA GLU A 229 18.38 -22.33 -21.25
C GLU A 229 19.09 -23.66 -20.90
N GLY A 230 18.34 -24.68 -20.46
CA GLY A 230 18.87 -26.02 -20.21
C GLY A 230 19.76 -26.15 -18.97
N ARG A 231 19.66 -25.21 -18.02
CA ARG A 231 20.50 -25.20 -16.80
C ARG A 231 19.76 -25.64 -15.54
N LEU A 232 18.50 -26.04 -15.66
CA LEU A 232 17.67 -26.35 -14.49
C LEU A 232 17.72 -27.82 -14.07
N VAL A 233 17.79 -28.73 -15.04
CA VAL A 233 17.81 -30.18 -14.85
C VAL A 233 18.83 -30.81 -15.81
N PRO A 234 19.35 -32.02 -15.55
CA PRO A 234 20.18 -32.74 -16.52
C PRO A 234 19.43 -32.93 -17.85
N THR A 235 20.13 -32.87 -18.98
CA THR A 235 19.50 -33.09 -20.28
C THR A 235 19.04 -34.55 -20.43
N GLU A 236 18.10 -34.81 -21.35
CA GLU A 236 17.70 -36.19 -21.67
C GLU A 236 18.86 -37.02 -22.20
N ALA A 237 19.74 -36.40 -22.99
CA ALA A 237 20.94 -37.05 -23.52
C ALA A 237 21.92 -37.46 -22.41
N GLU A 238 22.14 -36.59 -21.42
CA GLU A 238 23.00 -36.89 -20.27
C GLU A 238 22.48 -38.07 -19.43
N LEU A 239 21.16 -38.10 -19.17
CA LEU A 239 20.55 -39.22 -18.46
C LEU A 239 20.64 -40.51 -19.26
N ALA A 240 20.29 -40.47 -20.55
CA ALA A 240 20.33 -41.64 -21.41
C ALA A 240 21.74 -42.25 -21.52
N HIS A 241 22.77 -41.39 -21.61
CA HIS A 241 24.17 -41.81 -21.59
C HIS A 241 24.53 -42.49 -20.27
N THR A 242 24.15 -41.90 -19.13
CA THR A 242 24.43 -42.44 -17.79
C THR A 242 23.71 -43.76 -17.53
N GLU A 243 22.50 -43.92 -18.05
CA GLU A 243 21.63 -45.08 -17.87
C GLU A 243 21.86 -46.18 -18.92
N GLY A 244 22.70 -45.93 -19.94
CA GLY A 244 22.98 -46.89 -21.01
C GLY A 244 21.76 -47.19 -21.90
N ARG A 245 20.84 -46.25 -22.06
CA ARG A 245 19.62 -46.40 -22.88
C ARG A 245 19.60 -45.45 -24.08
N GLY A 246 18.77 -45.78 -25.06
CA GLY A 246 18.42 -44.83 -26.12
C GLY A 246 17.51 -43.70 -25.61
N TYR A 247 17.47 -42.61 -26.37
CA TYR A 247 16.50 -41.53 -26.16
C TYR A 247 16.05 -40.94 -27.50
N GLU A 248 14.86 -40.36 -27.52
CA GLU A 248 14.36 -39.58 -28.66
C GLU A 248 14.77 -38.11 -28.47
N PRO A 249 15.54 -37.51 -29.39
CA PRO A 249 15.82 -36.08 -29.38
C PRO A 249 14.54 -35.25 -29.55
N ALA A 250 14.62 -33.96 -29.26
CA ALA A 250 13.52 -33.05 -29.50
C ALA A 250 13.15 -33.09 -31.00
N CYS A 251 11.87 -33.25 -31.30
CA CYS A 251 11.40 -33.20 -32.67
C CYS A 251 11.55 -31.76 -33.20
N ALA A 252 12.41 -31.55 -34.20
CA ALA A 252 12.24 -30.41 -35.09
C ALA A 252 10.93 -30.67 -35.84
N ALA A 253 9.91 -29.86 -35.60
CA ALA A 253 8.69 -29.96 -36.39
C ALA A 253 9.09 -29.88 -37.88
N ALA A 254 8.58 -30.83 -38.67
CA ALA A 254 9.09 -31.16 -39.99
C ALA A 254 9.24 -29.95 -40.92
N GLY A 255 10.47 -29.65 -41.35
CA GLY A 255 10.74 -28.74 -42.47
C GLY A 255 11.81 -27.68 -42.24
N GLY A 256 13.02 -28.05 -41.83
CA GLY A 256 14.10 -27.06 -41.70
C GLY A 256 15.47 -27.70 -41.59
N ALA A 257 16.01 -28.17 -42.72
CA ALA A 257 17.44 -28.44 -42.85
C ALA A 257 18.25 -27.22 -42.41
N GLU A 258 19.27 -27.45 -41.58
CA GLU A 258 20.47 -26.61 -41.38
C GLU A 258 20.38 -25.20 -41.98
N ARG A 259 19.63 -24.29 -41.37
CA ARG A 259 19.70 -22.85 -41.69
C ARG A 259 19.48 -22.01 -40.45
N GLY A 260 20.58 -21.39 -40.03
CA GLY A 260 20.56 -20.12 -39.31
C GLY A 260 20.43 -20.20 -37.80
N ALA A 261 21.58 -20.25 -37.11
CA ALA A 261 21.72 -19.84 -35.73
C ALA A 261 21.17 -18.41 -35.53
N GLY A 262 20.02 -18.28 -34.86
CA GLY A 262 19.28 -17.02 -34.77
C GLY A 262 18.40 -16.84 -33.53
N GLY A 263 18.71 -17.48 -32.39
CA GLY A 263 18.13 -17.14 -31.09
C GLY A 263 19.12 -16.34 -30.24
N MET A 264 18.72 -15.17 -29.73
CA MET A 264 19.54 -14.38 -28.81
C MET A 264 19.19 -14.71 -27.36
N MET A 265 20.20 -14.98 -26.52
CA MET A 265 20.06 -14.89 -25.06
C MET A 265 19.96 -13.42 -24.62
N GLY A 266 19.56 -13.19 -23.37
CA GLY A 266 19.29 -11.87 -22.74
C GLY A 266 20.44 -10.85 -22.69
N ASP A 267 21.52 -11.10 -23.41
CA ASP A 267 22.75 -10.32 -23.57
C ASP A 267 23.21 -10.19 -25.05
N GLY A 268 22.41 -10.66 -26.02
CA GLY A 268 22.74 -10.56 -27.44
C GLY A 268 23.81 -11.54 -27.93
N GLN A 269 24.22 -12.50 -27.09
CA GLN A 269 25.13 -13.58 -27.48
C GLN A 269 24.37 -14.86 -27.83
N ARG A 270 24.85 -15.55 -28.86
CA ARG A 270 24.37 -16.86 -29.30
C ARG A 270 25.02 -17.91 -28.39
N PRO A 271 24.30 -18.91 -27.84
CA PRO A 271 25.00 -20.07 -27.33
C PRO A 271 25.81 -20.69 -28.47
N GLU A 272 27.09 -20.95 -28.23
CA GLU A 272 27.98 -21.56 -29.22
C GLU A 272 27.47 -22.97 -29.60
N GLU A 273 26.81 -23.68 -28.67
CA GLU A 273 26.14 -24.97 -28.88
C GLU A 273 24.87 -25.11 -28.02
N LEU A 274 23.84 -25.76 -28.55
CA LEU A 274 22.60 -26.09 -27.80
C LEU A 274 22.88 -27.23 -26.80
N PRO A 275 22.13 -27.30 -25.68
CA PRO A 275 22.22 -28.45 -24.79
C PRO A 275 21.96 -29.77 -25.55
N PRO A 276 22.70 -30.85 -25.24
CA PRO A 276 22.55 -32.12 -25.94
C PRO A 276 21.11 -32.64 -25.99
N GLY A 277 20.64 -32.98 -27.20
CA GLY A 277 19.28 -33.47 -27.43
C GLY A 277 18.20 -32.39 -27.65
N TRP A 278 18.55 -31.10 -27.49
CA TRP A 278 17.65 -29.98 -27.78
C TRP A 278 17.62 -29.66 -29.28
N ALA A 279 16.50 -29.13 -29.76
CA ALA A 279 16.31 -28.69 -31.14
C ALA A 279 16.03 -27.18 -31.21
N GLY A 280 16.61 -26.50 -32.19
CA GLY A 280 16.22 -25.14 -32.57
C GLY A 280 14.98 -25.17 -33.46
N THR A 281 13.98 -24.36 -33.15
CA THR A 281 12.71 -24.23 -33.89
C THR A 281 12.12 -22.83 -33.66
N THR A 282 10.94 -22.55 -34.19
CA THR A 282 10.20 -21.31 -33.94
C THR A 282 8.86 -21.57 -33.25
N LEU A 283 8.30 -20.56 -32.59
CA LEU A 283 7.00 -20.70 -31.93
C LEU A 283 5.90 -21.12 -32.94
N GLY A 284 5.96 -20.63 -34.18
CA GLY A 284 4.99 -20.96 -35.23
C GLY A 284 5.06 -22.41 -35.74
N GLU A 285 6.23 -23.04 -35.64
CA GLU A 285 6.42 -24.46 -35.98
C GLU A 285 5.90 -25.38 -34.86
N ILE A 286 5.89 -24.89 -33.61
CA ILE A 286 5.47 -25.65 -32.43
C ILE A 286 3.95 -25.62 -32.24
N VAL A 287 3.31 -24.47 -32.46
CA VAL A 287 1.89 -24.26 -32.13
C VAL A 287 1.28 -23.19 -33.04
N ALA A 288 -0.05 -23.25 -33.25
CA ALA A 288 -0.80 -22.22 -33.96
C ALA A 288 -2.14 -21.94 -33.24
N PRO A 289 -2.62 -20.68 -33.21
CA PRO A 289 -3.90 -20.33 -32.60
C PRO A 289 -5.04 -20.75 -33.53
N THR A 290 -5.68 -21.88 -33.22
CA THR A 290 -6.78 -22.44 -34.04
C THR A 290 -8.16 -22.26 -33.41
N ARG A 291 -8.26 -21.59 -32.25
CA ARG A 291 -9.51 -21.49 -31.50
C ARG A 291 -10.51 -20.52 -32.13
N PRO A 292 -11.80 -20.91 -32.23
CA PRO A 292 -12.83 -20.07 -32.82
C PRO A 292 -13.21 -18.90 -31.90
N ARG A 293 -13.77 -17.87 -32.52
CA ARG A 293 -14.43 -16.78 -31.81
C ARG A 293 -15.91 -17.10 -31.61
N HIS A 294 -16.43 -16.78 -30.43
CA HIS A 294 -17.82 -16.96 -30.06
C HIS A 294 -18.41 -15.65 -29.54
N HIS A 295 -19.73 -15.50 -29.62
CA HIS A 295 -20.41 -14.43 -28.91
C HIS A 295 -20.70 -14.91 -27.47
N PRO A 296 -20.42 -14.12 -26.42
CA PRO A 296 -20.66 -14.57 -25.04
C PRO A 296 -22.12 -14.94 -24.74
N GLN A 297 -23.07 -14.42 -25.52
CA GLN A 297 -24.49 -14.77 -25.42
C GLN A 297 -24.81 -16.18 -25.91
N ASP A 298 -23.94 -16.79 -26.72
CA ASP A 298 -24.10 -18.17 -27.19
C ASP A 298 -23.76 -19.18 -26.08
N CYS A 299 -22.95 -18.76 -25.11
CA CYS A 299 -22.48 -19.58 -23.99
C CYS A 299 -22.44 -18.78 -22.66
N PRO A 300 -23.58 -18.22 -22.21
CA PRO A 300 -23.63 -17.21 -21.14
C PRO A 300 -23.15 -17.70 -19.76
N GLN A 301 -23.23 -19.02 -19.53
CA GLN A 301 -22.85 -19.69 -18.29
C GLN A 301 -21.35 -19.96 -18.18
N LEU A 302 -20.60 -19.88 -19.28
CA LEU A 302 -19.16 -20.16 -19.24
C LEU A 302 -18.40 -19.07 -18.47
N PRO A 303 -17.34 -19.42 -17.75
CA PRO A 303 -16.45 -18.45 -17.14
C PRO A 303 -15.74 -17.62 -18.21
N PHE A 304 -15.59 -16.33 -17.96
CA PHE A 304 -14.91 -15.37 -18.81
C PHE A 304 -13.63 -14.83 -18.16
N ILE A 305 -12.53 -14.85 -18.91
CA ILE A 305 -11.22 -14.31 -18.51
C ILE A 305 -10.91 -13.03 -19.30
N GLY A 306 -10.90 -11.91 -18.58
CA GLY A 306 -10.37 -10.62 -19.05
C GLY A 306 -8.88 -10.43 -18.75
N MET A 307 -8.25 -9.39 -19.29
CA MET A 307 -6.83 -9.11 -19.04
C MET A 307 -6.56 -8.78 -17.55
N GLU A 308 -7.51 -8.17 -16.88
CA GLU A 308 -7.52 -7.86 -15.45
C GLU A 308 -7.57 -9.12 -14.56
N HIS A 309 -8.01 -10.25 -15.11
CA HIS A 309 -8.18 -11.50 -14.38
C HIS A 309 -6.91 -12.35 -14.31
N VAL A 310 -5.88 -12.04 -15.10
CA VAL A 310 -4.58 -12.74 -15.05
C VAL A 310 -3.55 -11.83 -14.39
N GLU A 311 -2.90 -12.27 -13.33
CA GLU A 311 -1.89 -11.47 -12.64
C GLU A 311 -0.61 -11.35 -13.51
N ALA A 312 -0.05 -10.14 -13.53
CA ALA A 312 1.15 -9.85 -14.33
C ALA A 312 2.36 -10.65 -13.83
N HIS A 313 3.12 -11.26 -14.74
CA HIS A 313 4.37 -12.00 -14.49
C HIS A 313 4.27 -13.27 -13.62
N THR A 314 3.14 -13.59 -13.00
CA THR A 314 3.05 -14.73 -12.05
C THR A 314 2.40 -15.98 -12.61
N MET A 315 1.72 -15.84 -13.76
CA MET A 315 0.91 -16.89 -14.39
C MET A 315 -0.30 -17.32 -13.55
N ARG A 316 -0.72 -16.50 -12.57
CA ARG A 316 -1.87 -16.78 -11.69
C ARG A 316 -3.16 -16.18 -12.22
N LEU A 317 -4.25 -16.91 -12.01
CA LEU A 317 -5.60 -16.41 -12.21
C LEU A 317 -6.09 -15.72 -10.92
N LEU A 318 -6.58 -14.50 -11.04
CA LEU A 318 -7.15 -13.71 -9.95
C LEU A 318 -8.66 -13.96 -9.78
N GLY A 319 -9.33 -14.42 -10.83
CA GLY A 319 -10.75 -14.74 -10.82
C GLY A 319 -11.33 -14.84 -12.23
N THR A 320 -12.64 -14.96 -12.32
CA THR A 320 -13.40 -14.97 -13.58
C THR A 320 -14.74 -14.27 -13.36
N VAL A 321 -15.38 -13.85 -14.45
CA VAL A 321 -16.78 -13.38 -14.43
C VAL A 321 -17.64 -14.25 -15.35
N PRO A 322 -18.98 -14.30 -15.20
CA PRO A 322 -19.83 -15.02 -16.16
C PRO A 322 -19.77 -14.39 -17.55
N ALA A 323 -19.69 -15.19 -18.61
CA ALA A 323 -19.66 -14.72 -20.00
C ALA A 323 -20.83 -13.79 -20.35
N ALA A 324 -22.00 -14.00 -19.74
CA ALA A 324 -23.19 -13.16 -19.93
C ALA A 324 -22.96 -11.65 -19.69
N VAL A 325 -21.96 -11.26 -18.89
CA VAL A 325 -21.67 -9.84 -18.63
C VAL A 325 -20.92 -9.16 -19.80
N MET A 326 -20.39 -9.96 -20.73
CA MET A 326 -19.61 -9.48 -21.86
C MET A 326 -20.47 -9.32 -23.10
N LYS A 327 -20.25 -8.21 -23.82
CA LYS A 327 -21.00 -7.86 -25.04
C LYS A 327 -20.22 -8.07 -26.33
N SER A 328 -18.90 -8.21 -26.25
CA SER A 328 -18.02 -8.31 -27.40
C SER A 328 -17.61 -9.75 -27.68
N SER A 329 -17.27 -10.05 -28.93
CA SER A 329 -16.73 -11.35 -29.33
C SER A 329 -15.57 -11.78 -28.44
N ALA A 330 -15.60 -13.04 -28.02
CA ALA A 330 -14.61 -13.68 -27.17
C ALA A 330 -13.96 -14.86 -27.91
N VAL A 331 -12.81 -15.32 -27.43
CA VAL A 331 -12.16 -16.54 -27.94
C VAL A 331 -12.48 -17.69 -27.00
N HIS A 332 -12.86 -18.84 -27.56
CA HIS A 332 -13.16 -20.03 -26.77
C HIS A 332 -11.87 -20.77 -26.44
N PHE A 333 -11.67 -21.11 -25.16
CA PHE A 333 -10.55 -21.94 -24.71
C PHE A 333 -11.04 -23.20 -24.00
N PHE A 334 -10.18 -24.22 -24.02
CA PHE A 334 -10.40 -25.50 -23.35
C PHE A 334 -9.31 -25.75 -22.28
N PRO A 335 -9.54 -26.69 -21.34
CA PRO A 335 -8.51 -27.12 -20.41
C PRO A 335 -7.22 -27.49 -21.12
N GLY A 336 -6.10 -26.90 -20.68
CA GLY A 336 -4.78 -27.15 -21.22
C GLY A 336 -4.33 -26.24 -22.35
N ASP A 337 -5.20 -25.40 -22.90
CA ASP A 337 -4.80 -24.29 -23.77
C ASP A 337 -3.87 -23.32 -23.01
N VAL A 338 -3.03 -22.58 -23.72
CA VAL A 338 -2.21 -21.49 -23.17
C VAL A 338 -2.72 -20.16 -23.71
N LEU A 339 -3.15 -19.29 -22.80
CA LEU A 339 -3.68 -17.97 -23.09
C LEU A 339 -2.54 -16.97 -22.95
N TYR A 340 -2.18 -16.29 -24.03
CA TYR A 340 -1.16 -15.26 -24.06
C TYR A 340 -1.77 -13.87 -24.27
N GLY A 341 -1.56 -12.94 -23.33
CA GLY A 341 -2.06 -11.58 -23.43
C GLY A 341 -1.33 -10.78 -24.51
N ARG A 342 -2.02 -10.42 -25.60
CA ARG A 342 -1.42 -9.67 -26.72
C ARG A 342 -1.33 -8.17 -26.49
N LEU A 343 -2.14 -7.62 -25.59
CA LEU A 343 -2.12 -6.19 -25.25
C LEU A 343 -1.04 -5.91 -24.21
N ARG A 344 -0.14 -4.96 -24.52
CA ARG A 344 0.97 -4.55 -23.66
C ARG A 344 1.81 -5.77 -23.22
N PRO A 345 2.57 -6.38 -24.15
CA PRO A 345 3.35 -7.59 -23.87
C PRO A 345 4.22 -7.52 -22.61
N TYR A 346 4.73 -6.34 -22.25
CA TYR A 346 5.47 -6.08 -21.03
C TYR A 346 4.69 -6.35 -19.72
N LEU A 347 3.36 -6.46 -19.76
CA LEU A 347 2.56 -6.91 -18.61
C LEU A 347 2.70 -8.42 -18.34
N ASN A 348 3.21 -9.18 -19.32
CA ASN A 348 3.56 -10.59 -19.20
C ASN A 348 2.45 -11.44 -18.57
N LYS A 349 1.25 -11.35 -19.15
CA LYS A 349 0.04 -12.06 -18.70
C LYS A 349 -0.15 -13.33 -19.51
N ILE A 350 0.15 -14.47 -18.90
CA ILE A 350 0.01 -15.81 -19.50
C ILE A 350 -0.74 -16.69 -18.52
N TYR A 351 -1.70 -17.48 -18.99
CA TYR A 351 -2.43 -18.41 -18.13
C TYR A 351 -2.73 -19.72 -18.87
N ARG A 352 -2.73 -20.84 -18.15
CA ARG A 352 -3.08 -22.15 -18.66
C ARG A 352 -4.27 -22.69 -17.86
N PRO A 353 -5.52 -22.53 -18.34
CA PRO A 353 -6.71 -23.00 -17.66
C PRO A 353 -6.75 -24.52 -17.50
N ASP A 354 -7.41 -24.95 -16.44
CA ASP A 354 -7.82 -26.32 -16.14
C ASP A 354 -9.33 -26.54 -16.35
N PHE A 355 -10.04 -25.52 -16.85
CA PHE A 355 -11.47 -25.52 -17.17
C PHE A 355 -11.74 -24.97 -18.58
N GLU A 356 -12.97 -25.15 -19.08
CA GLU A 356 -13.47 -24.59 -20.34
C GLU A 356 -14.08 -23.20 -20.12
N GLY A 357 -13.84 -22.27 -21.04
CA GLY A 357 -14.40 -20.92 -20.92
C GLY A 357 -14.12 -20.01 -22.10
N LEU A 358 -14.50 -18.74 -21.94
CA LEU A 358 -14.28 -17.69 -22.92
C LEU A 358 -13.21 -16.72 -22.41
N CYS A 359 -12.38 -16.16 -23.28
CA CYS A 359 -11.46 -15.09 -22.90
C CYS A 359 -11.60 -13.88 -23.83
N SER A 360 -11.14 -12.74 -23.35
CA SER A 360 -11.05 -11.52 -24.15
C SER A 360 -10.32 -11.77 -25.46
N ALA A 361 -10.72 -11.06 -26.52
CA ALA A 361 -10.00 -11.01 -27.79
C ALA A 361 -8.56 -10.51 -27.66
N GLU A 362 -8.20 -9.91 -26.52
CA GLU A 362 -6.83 -9.53 -26.15
C GLU A 362 -5.99 -10.72 -25.64
N PHE A 363 -6.49 -11.96 -25.72
CA PHE A 363 -5.70 -13.18 -25.59
C PHE A 363 -5.55 -13.89 -26.94
N ILE A 364 -4.34 -14.36 -27.19
CA ILE A 364 -4.05 -15.39 -28.20
C ILE A 364 -4.15 -16.74 -27.49
N VAL A 365 -5.02 -17.63 -27.97
CA VAL A 365 -5.23 -18.95 -27.37
C VAL A 365 -4.46 -19.99 -28.17
N LEU A 366 -3.52 -20.64 -27.52
CA LEU A 366 -2.60 -21.65 -28.09
C LEU A 366 -3.01 -23.04 -27.60
N PRO A 367 -3.58 -23.90 -28.46
CA PRO A 367 -3.96 -25.26 -28.11
C PRO A 367 -2.79 -26.16 -27.70
N PRO A 368 -3.05 -27.31 -27.04
CA PRO A 368 -2.07 -28.36 -26.86
C PRO A 368 -1.43 -28.79 -28.18
N SER A 369 -0.13 -29.06 -28.14
CA SER A 369 0.65 -29.55 -29.27
C SER A 369 1.38 -30.84 -28.88
N GLN A 370 1.74 -31.65 -29.87
CA GLN A 370 2.45 -32.92 -29.65
C GLN A 370 3.93 -32.72 -29.33
N CYS A 371 4.53 -31.60 -29.75
CA CYS A 371 5.95 -31.34 -29.57
C CYS A 371 6.30 -30.55 -28.29
N ILE A 372 5.30 -29.95 -27.62
CA ILE A 372 5.52 -29.13 -26.42
C ILE A 372 4.50 -29.40 -25.31
N ASP A 373 4.97 -29.57 -24.08
CA ASP A 373 4.12 -29.60 -22.89
C ASP A 373 3.55 -28.19 -22.66
N GLY A 374 2.22 -28.07 -22.53
CA GLY A 374 1.56 -26.77 -22.37
C GLY A 374 2.03 -25.98 -21.14
N ARG A 375 2.53 -26.64 -20.08
CA ARG A 375 3.12 -25.95 -18.91
C ARG A 375 4.51 -25.42 -19.23
N PHE A 376 5.29 -26.16 -20.01
CA PHE A 376 6.58 -25.67 -20.50
C PHE A 376 6.38 -24.48 -21.46
N LEU A 377 5.39 -24.55 -22.36
CA LEU A 377 5.00 -23.42 -23.22
C LEU A 377 4.62 -22.20 -22.38
N GLN A 378 3.81 -22.38 -21.33
CA GLN A 378 3.46 -21.29 -20.41
C GLN A 378 4.71 -20.64 -19.79
N TYR A 379 5.69 -21.42 -19.34
CA TYR A 379 6.95 -20.89 -18.79
C TYR A 379 7.81 -20.19 -19.85
N ARG A 380 7.89 -20.74 -21.06
CA ARG A 380 8.61 -20.17 -22.20
C ARG A 380 8.05 -18.80 -22.60
N LEU A 381 6.73 -18.67 -22.67
CA LEU A 381 6.06 -17.40 -22.97
C LEU A 381 6.14 -16.38 -21.82
N ASN A 382 6.43 -16.83 -20.59
CA ASN A 382 6.58 -15.95 -19.43
C ASN A 382 8.02 -15.47 -19.21
N ALA A 383 9.00 -16.15 -19.77
CA ALA A 383 10.41 -15.83 -19.56
C ALA A 383 10.79 -14.44 -20.10
N ALA A 384 11.82 -13.86 -19.48
CA ALA A 384 12.20 -12.46 -19.69
C ALA A 384 12.59 -12.14 -21.14
N ASP A 385 13.26 -13.06 -21.81
CA ASP A 385 13.72 -12.92 -23.19
C ASP A 385 12.57 -13.00 -24.20
N PHE A 386 11.56 -13.85 -23.99
CA PHE A 386 10.33 -13.83 -24.80
C PHE A 386 9.54 -12.53 -24.59
N MET A 387 9.37 -12.12 -23.33
CA MET A 387 8.69 -10.86 -23.00
C MET A 387 9.41 -9.67 -23.65
N ALA A 388 10.75 -9.65 -23.61
CA ALA A 388 11.56 -8.64 -24.28
C ALA A 388 11.31 -8.68 -25.78
N PHE A 389 11.44 -9.83 -26.43
CA PHE A 389 11.14 -9.99 -27.86
C PHE A 389 9.74 -9.45 -28.22
N ALA A 390 8.69 -9.93 -27.57
CA ALA A 390 7.32 -9.52 -27.85
C ALA A 390 7.08 -8.01 -27.62
N SER A 391 7.80 -7.40 -26.69
CA SER A 391 7.69 -5.95 -26.42
C SER A 391 8.40 -5.10 -27.48
N HIS A 392 9.44 -5.60 -28.14
CA HIS A 392 10.15 -4.87 -29.21
C HIS A 392 9.44 -4.99 -30.57
N VAL A 393 8.62 -6.03 -30.77
CA VAL A 393 7.95 -6.24 -32.07
C VAL A 393 6.88 -5.17 -32.35
N ASN A 394 6.34 -4.50 -31.31
CA ASN A 394 5.42 -3.38 -31.49
C ASN A 394 5.56 -2.37 -30.33
N GLU A 395 5.80 -1.10 -30.65
CA GLU A 395 6.01 -0.01 -29.68
C GLU A 395 4.90 1.06 -29.80
N GLY A 396 4.55 1.71 -28.69
CA GLY A 396 3.52 2.76 -28.62
C GLY A 396 2.80 2.84 -27.26
N ASP A 397 1.73 3.63 -27.16
CA ASP A 397 0.97 3.82 -25.91
C ASP A 397 0.19 2.56 -25.46
N ARG A 398 -0.21 1.73 -26.44
CA ARG A 398 -0.97 0.47 -26.24
C ARG A 398 -0.55 -0.58 -27.26
N PRO A 399 0.70 -1.07 -27.19
CA PRO A 399 1.21 -1.99 -28.20
C PRO A 399 0.43 -3.30 -28.17
N ARG A 400 0.19 -3.85 -29.36
CA ARG A 400 -0.47 -5.14 -29.55
C ARG A 400 0.37 -6.00 -30.47
N VAL A 401 0.55 -7.25 -30.12
CA VAL A 401 1.20 -8.23 -30.98
C VAL A 401 0.18 -9.19 -31.59
N ASP A 402 0.41 -9.59 -32.83
CA ASP A 402 -0.33 -10.66 -33.48
C ASP A 402 0.48 -11.97 -33.48
N PHE A 403 -0.20 -13.09 -33.70
CA PHE A 403 0.50 -14.37 -33.68
C PHE A 403 1.57 -14.49 -34.78
N SER A 404 1.35 -13.92 -35.97
CA SER A 404 2.34 -13.95 -37.06
C SER A 404 3.67 -13.26 -36.70
N GLN A 405 3.60 -12.27 -35.81
CA GLN A 405 4.76 -11.59 -35.23
C GLN A 405 5.45 -12.49 -34.19
N LEU A 406 4.66 -13.08 -33.29
CA LEU A 406 5.19 -13.97 -32.24
C LEU A 406 5.74 -15.30 -32.78
N ALA A 407 5.18 -15.78 -33.90
CA ALA A 407 5.55 -17.04 -34.53
C ALA A 407 7.04 -17.11 -34.92
N GLN A 408 7.68 -15.97 -35.13
CA GLN A 408 9.09 -15.83 -35.51
C GLN A 408 10.06 -16.00 -34.32
N TYR A 409 9.52 -16.02 -33.09
CA TYR A 409 10.34 -16.20 -31.90
C TYR A 409 11.03 -17.57 -31.94
N HIS A 410 12.36 -17.55 -31.80
CA HIS A 410 13.17 -18.77 -31.79
C HIS A 410 13.05 -19.46 -30.43
N VAL A 411 12.71 -20.74 -30.46
CA VAL A 411 12.54 -21.59 -29.27
C VAL A 411 13.61 -22.67 -29.32
N TRP A 412 14.27 -22.88 -28.19
CA TRP A 412 15.06 -24.09 -27.99
C TRP A 412 14.20 -25.10 -27.25
N LEU A 413 13.93 -26.20 -27.93
CA LEU A 413 12.96 -27.19 -27.51
C LEU A 413 13.71 -28.40 -26.92
N PRO A 414 13.54 -28.71 -25.63
CA PRO A 414 14.02 -29.95 -25.05
C PRO A 414 13.15 -31.14 -25.49
N PRO A 415 13.65 -32.39 -25.40
CA PRO A 415 12.81 -33.58 -25.52
C PRO A 415 11.64 -33.58 -24.53
N LEU A 416 10.49 -34.17 -24.88
CA LEU A 416 9.30 -34.19 -24.03
C LEU A 416 9.55 -34.74 -22.60
N PRO A 417 10.34 -35.83 -22.40
CA PRO A 417 10.68 -36.28 -21.05
C PRO A 417 11.41 -35.21 -20.23
N GLU A 418 12.31 -34.46 -20.86
CA GLU A 418 13.03 -33.36 -20.22
C GLU A 418 12.12 -32.17 -19.92
N GLN A 419 11.24 -31.77 -20.84
CA GLN A 419 10.23 -30.73 -20.60
C GLN A 419 9.40 -31.03 -19.34
N ARG A 420 8.98 -32.29 -19.16
CA ARG A 420 8.23 -32.72 -17.96
C ARG A 420 9.05 -32.61 -16.68
N ARG A 421 10.35 -32.95 -16.74
CA ARG A 421 11.29 -32.78 -15.61
C ARG A 421 11.52 -31.31 -15.27
N ILE A 422 11.72 -30.47 -16.28
CA ILE A 422 11.80 -29.01 -16.14
C ILE A 422 10.53 -28.49 -15.46
N VAL A 423 9.35 -28.89 -15.94
CA VAL A 423 8.07 -28.46 -15.37
C VAL A 423 7.93 -28.85 -13.91
N ALA A 424 8.31 -30.08 -13.54
CA ALA A 424 8.29 -30.53 -12.15
C ALA A 424 9.21 -29.68 -11.27
N GLU A 425 10.43 -29.39 -11.73
CA GLU A 425 11.42 -28.63 -10.96
C GLU A 425 11.06 -27.13 -10.87
N VAL A 426 10.54 -26.52 -11.94
CA VAL A 426 9.99 -25.16 -11.90
C VAL A 426 8.82 -25.10 -10.92
N GLY A 427 7.87 -26.02 -11.01
CA GLY A 427 6.73 -26.09 -10.10
C GLY A 427 7.15 -26.20 -8.63
N ARG A 428 8.14 -27.04 -8.33
CA ARG A 428 8.72 -27.17 -6.99
C ARG A 428 9.30 -25.84 -6.50
N ARG A 429 10.10 -25.14 -7.30
CA ARG A 429 10.72 -23.85 -6.90
C ARG A 429 9.69 -22.72 -6.78
N LEU A 430 8.72 -22.65 -7.69
CA LEU A 430 7.65 -21.65 -7.63
C LEU A 430 6.75 -21.85 -6.41
N SER A 431 6.47 -23.09 -6.00
CA SER A 431 5.69 -23.34 -4.78
C SER A 431 6.35 -22.74 -3.53
N VAL A 432 7.67 -22.86 -3.40
CA VAL A 432 8.44 -22.24 -2.30
C VAL A 432 8.37 -20.71 -2.36
N ILE A 433 8.47 -20.13 -3.56
CA ILE A 433 8.32 -18.67 -3.75
C ILE A 433 6.94 -18.22 -3.27
N ASP A 434 5.90 -18.95 -3.64
CA ASP A 434 4.51 -18.63 -3.33
C ASP A 434 4.25 -18.68 -1.81
N GLU A 435 4.74 -19.71 -1.13
CA GLU A 435 4.70 -19.82 0.34
C GLU A 435 5.42 -18.65 1.02
N MET A 436 6.60 -18.27 0.51
CA MET A 436 7.37 -17.15 1.03
C MET A 436 6.66 -15.81 0.80
N GLU A 437 6.03 -15.59 -0.36
CA GLU A 437 5.24 -14.38 -0.65
C GLU A 437 4.07 -14.23 0.35
N VAL A 438 3.39 -15.32 0.68
CA VAL A 438 2.33 -15.36 1.70
C VAL A 438 2.89 -15.02 3.08
N ALA A 439 3.99 -15.66 3.48
CA ALA A 439 4.62 -15.44 4.78
C ALA A 439 5.11 -13.99 4.96
N VAL A 440 5.73 -13.41 3.93
CA VAL A 440 6.19 -12.02 3.92
C VAL A 440 5.01 -11.06 4.06
N THR A 441 3.95 -11.27 3.28
CA THR A 441 2.73 -10.43 3.34
C THR A 441 2.08 -10.48 4.73
N ALA A 442 1.99 -11.66 5.33
CA ALA A 442 1.47 -11.83 6.68
C ALA A 442 2.34 -11.12 7.73
N ASN A 443 3.68 -11.20 7.60
CA ASN A 443 4.61 -10.53 8.51
C ASN A 443 4.55 -9.01 8.41
N LEU A 444 4.40 -8.45 7.21
CA LEU A 444 4.21 -7.00 7.02
C LEU A 444 2.94 -6.51 7.74
N LYS A 445 1.82 -7.23 7.59
CA LYS A 445 0.58 -6.94 8.32
C LYS A 445 0.75 -7.07 9.84
N ARG A 446 1.52 -8.06 10.30
CA ARG A 446 1.84 -8.22 11.74
C ARG A 446 2.67 -7.05 12.27
N ALA A 447 3.66 -6.58 11.52
CA ALA A 447 4.49 -5.44 11.90
C ALA A 447 3.64 -4.15 12.06
N GLU A 448 2.71 -3.91 11.13
CA GLU A 448 1.78 -2.77 11.22
C GLU A 448 0.89 -2.86 12.47
N ARG A 449 0.29 -4.03 12.75
CA ARG A 449 -0.51 -4.25 13.95
C ARG A 449 0.31 -4.07 15.23
N LEU A 450 1.55 -4.53 15.25
CA LEU A 450 2.45 -4.37 16.39
C LEU A 450 2.76 -2.89 16.63
N ARG A 451 3.01 -2.10 15.58
CA ARG A 451 3.19 -0.64 15.67
C ARG A 451 2.00 0.02 16.38
N GLN A 452 0.78 -0.33 15.98
CA GLN A 452 -0.45 0.20 16.60
C GLN A 452 -0.62 -0.27 18.05
N ALA A 453 -0.28 -1.53 18.36
CA ALA A 453 -0.36 -2.07 19.71
C ALA A 453 0.63 -1.40 20.68
N ILE A 454 1.86 -1.11 20.21
CA ILE A 454 2.88 -0.40 20.99
C ILE A 454 2.37 0.99 21.38
N LEU A 455 1.87 1.77 20.42
CA LEU A 455 1.34 3.10 20.70
C LEU A 455 0.11 3.03 21.61
N LYS A 456 -0.77 2.04 21.41
CA LYS A 456 -1.92 1.84 22.30
C LYS A 456 -1.47 1.62 23.75
N ARG A 457 -0.47 0.77 23.98
CA ARG A 457 0.07 0.49 25.32
C ARG A 457 0.82 1.70 25.90
N ALA A 458 1.54 2.44 25.07
CA ALA A 458 2.26 3.65 25.46
C ALA A 458 1.31 4.65 26.15
N PHE A 459 0.22 5.00 25.47
CA PHE A 459 -0.73 6.01 25.96
C PHE A 459 -1.85 5.43 26.84
N ALA A 460 -1.73 4.15 27.21
CA ALA A 460 -2.50 3.52 28.30
C ALA A 460 -1.69 3.39 29.59
N GLY A 461 -0.41 3.82 29.60
CA GLY A 461 0.49 3.65 30.76
C GLY A 461 0.95 2.20 30.98
N GLU A 462 0.96 1.38 29.92
CA GLU A 462 1.26 -0.05 29.96
C GLU A 462 2.54 -0.44 29.21
N LEU A 463 3.23 0.52 28.56
CA LEU A 463 4.45 0.25 27.79
C LEU A 463 5.70 0.18 28.66
N VAL A 464 5.80 1.07 29.66
CA VAL A 464 6.93 1.17 30.58
C VAL A 464 6.43 1.04 32.03
N PRO A 465 7.26 0.61 32.99
CA PRO A 465 6.89 0.63 34.41
C PRO A 465 6.61 2.06 34.89
N GLN A 466 5.57 2.21 35.71
CA GLN A 466 5.29 3.45 36.43
C GLN A 466 6.18 3.54 37.66
N ASP A 467 6.71 4.73 37.96
CA ASP A 467 7.52 4.99 39.16
C ASP A 467 6.72 5.88 40.12
N PRO A 468 6.37 5.38 41.33
CA PRO A 468 5.66 6.18 42.33
C PRO A 468 6.41 7.42 42.81
N HIS A 469 7.71 7.51 42.57
CA HIS A 469 8.54 8.67 42.94
C HIS A 469 8.60 9.75 41.86
N ASP A 470 8.07 9.48 40.66
CA ASP A 470 7.96 10.51 39.63
C ASP A 470 7.03 11.63 40.09
N GLU A 471 7.42 12.88 39.83
CA GLU A 471 6.54 14.02 40.05
C GLU A 471 5.25 13.85 39.23
N PRO A 472 4.05 13.93 39.83
CA PRO A 472 2.81 13.72 39.11
C PRO A 472 2.63 14.75 38.01
N ALA A 473 2.03 14.32 36.89
CA ALA A 473 1.80 15.17 35.72
C ALA A 473 0.96 16.43 36.03
N SER A 474 0.15 16.40 37.09
CA SER A 474 -0.59 17.56 37.57
C SER A 474 0.35 18.70 38.01
N ALA A 475 1.46 18.40 38.68
CA ALA A 475 2.42 19.41 39.11
C ALA A 475 3.18 20.01 37.91
N LEU A 476 3.51 19.18 36.92
CA LEU A 476 4.05 19.64 35.64
C LEU A 476 3.07 20.60 34.93
N LEU A 477 1.79 20.23 34.85
CA LEU A 477 0.75 21.04 34.21
C LEU A 477 0.56 22.39 34.92
N GLU A 478 0.57 22.41 36.25
CA GLU A 478 0.49 23.66 37.01
C GLU A 478 1.70 24.58 36.74
N ARG A 479 2.91 24.02 36.61
CA ARG A 479 4.11 24.80 36.22
C ARG A 479 3.95 25.42 34.83
N ILE A 480 3.46 24.64 33.87
CA ILE A 480 3.15 25.13 32.52
C ILE A 480 2.13 26.27 32.57
N ARG A 481 1.04 26.11 33.33
CA ARG A 481 0.03 27.17 33.52
C ARG A 481 0.63 28.43 34.15
N GLY A 482 1.51 28.27 35.14
CA GLY A 482 2.22 29.37 35.79
C GLY A 482 3.12 30.16 34.83
N GLU A 483 3.94 29.48 34.02
CA GLU A 483 4.81 30.14 33.03
C GLU A 483 4.00 30.91 31.98
N ARG A 484 2.89 30.35 31.50
CA ARG A 484 2.00 31.02 30.55
C ARG A 484 1.33 32.25 31.14
N ALA A 485 0.89 32.16 32.39
CA ALA A 485 0.31 33.29 33.10
C ALA A 485 1.32 34.43 33.27
N ALA A 486 2.58 34.09 33.59
CA ALA A 486 3.69 35.06 33.70
C ALA A 486 4.07 35.68 32.35
N ALA A 487 4.01 34.91 31.26
CA ALA A 487 4.24 35.39 29.89
C ALA A 487 3.08 36.26 29.34
N GLY A 488 1.98 36.41 30.08
CA GLY A 488 0.81 37.20 29.68
C GLY A 488 -0.09 36.51 28.64
N GLU A 489 0.12 35.23 28.36
CA GLU A 489 -0.58 34.47 27.32
C GLU A 489 -2.00 34.00 27.71
N GLY A 490 -2.59 34.59 28.76
CA GLY A 490 -3.91 34.25 29.31
C GLY A 490 -5.00 35.33 29.18
N LYS A 491 -4.73 36.49 28.58
CA LYS A 491 -5.67 37.65 28.59
C LYS A 491 -6.49 37.91 27.32
N THR A 492 -6.50 37.02 26.33
CA THR A 492 -7.29 37.19 25.09
C THR A 492 -8.22 36.02 24.78
N LEU A 493 -9.10 35.70 25.73
CA LEU A 493 -10.33 34.93 25.47
C LEU A 493 -11.55 35.73 25.94
N GLY A 494 -11.70 36.94 25.39
CA GLY A 494 -12.87 37.81 25.56
C GLY A 494 -13.50 38.11 24.22
N SER A 495 -14.62 37.44 23.93
CA SER A 495 -15.64 37.74 22.91
C SER A 495 -15.43 39.07 22.15
N ARG A 496 -14.88 39.01 20.93
CA ARG A 496 -15.16 40.04 19.93
C ARG A 496 -16.51 39.74 19.29
N ARG A 497 -17.53 40.44 19.81
CA ARG A 497 -18.89 40.57 19.25
C ARG A 497 -18.84 40.71 17.73
N GLY A 498 -19.72 39.97 17.06
CA GLY A 498 -19.83 39.90 15.60
C GLY A 498 -19.96 41.27 14.92
N ARG A 499 -19.26 41.42 13.80
CA ARG A 499 -19.54 42.48 12.83
C ARG A 499 -20.70 42.03 11.92
N PRO A 500 -21.65 42.92 11.58
CA PRO A 500 -22.82 42.56 10.79
C PRO A 500 -22.44 42.24 9.34
N ARG A 501 -23.07 41.21 8.77
CA ARG A 501 -22.98 40.83 7.36
C ARG A 501 -23.51 41.97 6.48
N LYS A 502 -22.69 42.46 5.55
CA LYS A 502 -23.18 43.27 4.42
C LYS A 502 -23.97 42.35 3.48
N GLN A 503 -25.22 42.73 3.20
CA GLN A 503 -26.07 42.13 2.18
C GLN A 503 -25.42 42.27 0.79
N ALA A 504 -25.50 41.22 0.00
CA ALA A 504 -25.17 41.22 -1.41
C ALA A 504 -26.29 41.94 -2.19
N SER A 505 -25.93 42.91 -3.02
CA SER A 505 -26.83 43.55 -3.97
C SER A 505 -26.96 42.67 -5.22
N GLU A 506 -28.18 42.23 -5.52
CA GLU A 506 -28.58 41.70 -6.82
C GLU A 506 -28.42 42.77 -7.90
N LEU A 507 -27.65 42.46 -8.94
CA LEU A 507 -27.70 43.18 -10.21
C LEU A 507 -28.72 42.46 -11.09
N ALA A 508 -29.90 43.07 -11.24
CA ALA A 508 -30.84 42.72 -12.29
C ALA A 508 -30.32 43.26 -13.63
N LEU A 509 -30.22 42.36 -14.61
CA LEU A 509 -30.09 42.67 -16.03
C LEU A 509 -31.41 43.31 -16.49
N ASP A 510 -31.35 44.55 -16.95
CA ASP A 510 -32.43 45.19 -17.69
C ASP A 510 -32.04 45.21 -19.17
N LEU A 511 -32.85 44.55 -19.99
CA LEU A 511 -32.81 44.58 -21.44
C LEU A 511 -33.70 45.76 -21.88
N GLY A 512 -33.11 46.75 -22.55
CA GLY A 512 -33.87 47.89 -23.05
C GLY A 512 -33.15 48.66 -24.15
N VAL A 513 -33.52 48.30 -25.38
CA VAL A 513 -33.25 48.92 -26.70
C VAL A 513 -31.92 48.57 -27.38
#